data_AF-A0A8T0QEU3-F1
#
_entry.id   AF-A0A8T0QEU3-F1
#
_cell.length_a   1.000
_cell.length_b   1.000
_cell.length_c   1.000
_cell.angle_alpha   90.00
_cell.angle_beta   90.00
_cell.angle_gamma   90.00
#
_symmetry.space_group_name_H-M   'P 1'
#
loop_
_entity.id
_entity.type
_entity.pdbx_description
1 polymer ?
#
loop_
_entity_poly.entity_id
_entity_poly.type
_entity_poly.pdbx_seq_one_letter_code
_entity_poly.pdbx_strand_id
1 'polypeptide(L)'
;MALKAVYLYAAVVALLLCSSANFIQSPSDVLGPVALLEPTPSAARDFGAMVSKAPVAVMRPGSAADIARLLGALSSAPPGTPAVAARGAGHSLHGQAQARGGIVVETRALPRAVEVVARRGDGDGGAYADVGAGALWVEVLEECLRAGLAPRSWTDYLHLTVGGTLSNGGISGQAFKHGPQISNVLELEVVTGTGEVVTCSPTRSPELFFAVLGGLGQFGIITRARIPLQAAPPKVRWVRAFYDSFETFTRDQELLVSMPELVDYVEGFMVLNEHSLRSSSVAFPAEVNFAPDFGSDGGGGGGGGKKKVYYCVEFAVHDFQRQDSAADHVVELVSGKLSFLRPHAYSVEVAYFDFLNRVRMEEESLRSRGLWDVPHPWLNVFVPRHGAAGFKDLLMDTVIARGDFEGPVLIYPLLTDSVRKTNTRGQQEGGGGSMR
;
A
#
# COMPACT_ATOMS: atom_id res chain seq x y z
N MET A 1 56.37 -6.59 53.58
CA MET A 1 55.12 -7.30 53.23
C MET A 1 54.04 -6.26 52.92
N ALA A 2 53.18 -6.57 51.94
CA ALA A 2 51.91 -5.91 51.60
C ALA A 2 51.94 -4.63 50.75
N LEU A 3 52.07 -4.87 49.43
CA LEU A 3 51.26 -4.40 48.29
C LEU A 3 50.25 -3.24 48.46
N LYS A 4 50.28 -2.32 47.48
CA LYS A 4 49.18 -1.73 46.65
C LYS A 4 49.60 -0.32 46.23
N ALA A 5 49.47 0.18 45.00
CA ALA A 5 48.89 -0.28 43.74
C ALA A 5 49.54 0.52 42.58
N VAL A 6 49.47 -0.02 41.37
CA VAL A 6 49.86 0.62 40.10
C VAL A 6 48.69 1.45 39.57
N TYR A 7 48.93 2.67 39.09
CA TYR A 7 48.10 3.29 38.04
C TYR A 7 48.98 4.03 37.02
N LEU A 8 48.73 3.68 35.76
CA LEU A 8 49.38 4.12 34.54
C LEU A 8 48.66 5.38 34.04
N TYR A 9 49.41 6.45 33.72
CA TYR A 9 48.84 7.66 33.11
C TYR A 9 48.71 7.45 31.60
N ALA A 10 47.49 7.46 31.09
CA ALA A 10 47.23 7.56 29.66
C ALA A 10 47.11 9.04 29.26
N ALA A 11 47.95 9.45 28.30
CA ALA A 11 47.92 10.77 27.70
C ALA A 11 46.66 10.92 26.82
N VAL A 12 45.81 11.89 27.13
CA VAL A 12 44.80 12.39 26.19
C VAL A 12 45.36 13.66 25.56
N VAL A 13 45.86 13.51 24.34
CA VAL A 13 46.15 14.64 23.45
C VAL A 13 44.80 15.18 22.97
N ALA A 14 44.40 16.33 23.49
CA ALA A 14 43.27 17.09 22.96
C ALA A 14 43.68 17.68 21.60
N LEU A 15 43.38 16.96 20.52
CA LEU A 15 43.31 17.51 19.18
C LEU A 15 42.05 18.37 19.09
N LEU A 16 42.22 19.67 19.35
CA LEU A 16 41.34 20.72 18.84
C LEU A 16 41.37 20.67 17.32
N LEU A 17 40.53 19.80 16.74
CA LEU A 17 40.15 19.92 15.34
C LEU A 17 38.94 20.85 15.28
N CYS A 18 39.19 21.98 14.63
CA CYS A 18 38.25 23.02 14.26
C CYS A 18 36.85 22.47 13.99
N SER A 19 35.94 22.83 14.87
CA SER A 19 34.50 22.74 14.62
C SER A 19 34.17 23.62 13.42
N SER A 20 33.75 23.00 12.31
CA SER A 20 32.89 23.63 11.30
C SER A 20 31.43 23.37 11.63
N ALA A 21 31.07 23.33 12.92
CA ALA A 21 29.68 23.48 13.32
C ALA A 21 29.31 24.96 13.17
N ASN A 22 28.76 25.31 12.02
CA ASN A 22 27.66 26.27 12.01
C ASN A 22 26.58 25.66 12.90
N PHE A 23 26.64 25.98 14.19
CA PHE A 23 25.59 25.68 15.15
C PHE A 23 24.38 26.48 14.66
N ILE A 24 23.51 25.81 13.89
CA ILE A 24 22.17 26.28 13.61
C ILE A 24 21.58 26.59 14.99
N GLN A 25 21.18 27.84 15.20
CA GLN A 25 20.42 28.25 16.38
C GLN A 25 19.33 27.21 16.61
N SER A 26 19.13 26.81 17.87
CA SER A 26 18.18 25.75 18.18
C SER A 26 16.86 25.99 17.42
N PRO A 27 16.24 24.96 16.82
CA PRO A 27 15.02 25.13 16.02
C PRO A 27 13.88 25.87 16.76
N SER A 28 13.97 25.98 18.09
CA SER A 28 12.97 26.62 18.93
C SER A 28 12.81 28.13 18.71
N ASP A 29 13.83 28.85 18.25
CA ASP A 29 13.76 30.32 18.12
C ASP A 29 13.01 30.81 16.86
N VAL A 30 12.84 29.93 15.85
CA VAL A 30 12.21 30.26 14.56
C VAL A 30 10.78 29.70 14.45
N LEU A 31 10.46 28.64 15.22
CA LEU A 31 9.29 27.78 14.96
C LEU A 31 8.03 28.12 15.78
N GLY A 32 8.06 29.11 16.69
CA GLY A 32 6.93 29.36 17.60
C GLY A 32 6.55 28.11 18.41
N PRO A 33 5.28 27.90 18.81
CA PRO A 33 4.86 26.77 19.65
C PRO A 33 4.84 25.40 18.94
N VAL A 34 5.61 25.21 17.86
CA VAL A 34 5.74 23.90 17.22
C VAL A 34 6.70 23.05 18.05
N ALA A 35 6.16 22.12 18.84
CA ALA A 35 6.94 21.21 19.67
C ALA A 35 7.65 20.17 18.78
N LEU A 36 8.92 20.45 18.46
CA LEU A 36 9.83 19.44 17.94
C LEU A 36 10.33 18.56 19.09
N LEU A 37 10.26 17.25 18.87
CA LEU A 37 10.66 16.21 19.80
C LEU A 37 12.00 15.61 19.37
N GLU A 38 12.70 15.05 20.35
CA GLU A 38 13.88 14.23 20.11
C GLU A 38 13.55 13.07 19.15
N PRO A 39 14.46 12.72 18.22
CA PRO A 39 14.22 11.68 17.23
C PRO A 39 14.11 10.30 17.89
N THR A 40 13.15 9.51 17.43
CA THR A 40 12.98 8.12 17.87
C THR A 40 13.72 7.16 16.93
N PRO A 41 14.19 5.98 17.40
CA PRO A 41 14.73 4.95 16.51
C PRO A 41 13.76 4.50 15.42
N SER A 42 12.45 4.64 15.65
CA SER A 42 11.41 4.31 14.67
C SER A 42 11.35 5.34 13.52
N ALA A 43 11.63 6.62 13.78
CA ALA A 43 11.64 7.66 12.76
C ALA A 43 12.80 7.50 11.75
N ALA A 44 13.85 6.77 12.13
CA ALA A 44 15.00 6.45 11.29
C ALA A 44 14.89 5.08 10.59
N ARG A 45 13.75 4.38 10.70
CA ARG A 45 13.53 3.05 10.11
C ARG A 45 12.20 2.98 9.38
N ASP A 46 12.06 2.05 8.47
CA ASP A 46 10.80 1.73 7.80
C ASP A 46 10.66 0.21 7.65
N PHE A 47 9.53 -0.23 7.09
CA PHE A 47 9.25 -1.64 6.88
C PHE A 47 10.30 -2.33 6.02
N GLY A 48 10.85 -1.65 5.02
CA GLY A 48 11.92 -2.21 4.19
C GLY A 48 13.15 -2.64 4.98
N ALA A 49 13.49 -1.92 6.05
CA ALA A 49 14.67 -2.17 6.89
C ALA A 49 16.00 -2.28 6.11
N MET A 50 16.05 -1.72 4.90
CA MET A 50 17.23 -1.71 4.02
C MET A 50 18.13 -0.50 4.27
N VAL A 51 17.57 0.60 4.79
CA VAL A 51 18.27 1.87 5.03
C VAL A 51 17.86 2.48 6.35
N SER A 52 18.79 3.22 6.96
CA SER A 52 18.54 4.03 8.15
C SER A 52 19.06 5.46 7.96
N LYS A 53 18.15 6.42 8.06
CA LYS A 53 18.39 7.85 7.86
C LYS A 53 17.85 8.61 9.07
N ALA A 54 18.71 8.82 10.06
CA ALA A 54 18.34 9.49 11.29
C ALA A 54 17.92 10.97 11.04
N PRO A 55 16.74 11.39 11.54
CA PRO A 55 16.36 12.80 11.58
C PRO A 55 17.02 13.54 12.73
N VAL A 56 17.02 14.87 12.67
CA VAL A 56 17.40 15.72 13.82
C VAL A 56 16.22 15.96 14.76
N ALA A 57 14.99 15.85 14.28
CA ALA A 57 13.79 16.04 15.09
C ALA A 57 12.58 15.29 14.54
N VAL A 58 11.61 15.06 15.42
CA VAL A 58 10.29 14.53 15.07
C VAL A 58 9.22 15.55 15.46
N MET A 59 8.23 15.74 14.59
CA MET A 59 7.04 16.55 14.89
C MET A 59 5.81 15.63 14.98
N ARG A 60 5.02 15.82 16.04
CA ARG A 60 3.69 15.19 16.20
C ARG A 60 2.61 16.26 16.07
N PRO A 61 2.09 16.52 14.86
CA PRO A 61 1.10 17.57 14.65
C PRO A 61 -0.24 17.20 15.29
N GLY A 62 -0.85 18.16 15.99
CA GLY A 62 -2.24 18.06 16.45
C GLY A 62 -3.25 18.62 15.44
N SER A 63 -2.78 19.37 14.44
CA SER A 63 -3.62 19.95 13.37
C SER A 63 -2.83 20.22 12.08
N ALA A 64 -3.55 20.45 10.97
CA ALA A 64 -2.96 20.95 9.73
C ALA A 64 -2.25 22.30 9.92
N ALA A 65 -2.76 23.15 10.81
CA ALA A 65 -2.16 24.44 11.13
C ALA A 65 -0.77 24.29 11.76
N ASP A 66 -0.51 23.21 12.51
CA ASP A 66 0.83 22.96 13.07
C ASP A 66 1.84 22.66 11.96
N ILE A 67 1.42 21.85 10.99
CA ILE A 67 2.23 21.50 9.81
C ILE A 67 2.48 22.75 8.96
N ALA A 68 1.44 23.57 8.76
CA ALA A 68 1.53 24.84 8.05
C ALA A 68 2.55 25.79 8.68
N ARG A 69 2.55 25.93 10.01
CA ARG A 69 3.56 26.74 10.71
C ARG A 69 4.98 26.22 10.50
N LEU A 70 5.19 24.91 10.59
CA LEU A 70 6.50 24.31 10.33
C LEU A 70 6.96 24.61 8.89
N LEU A 71 6.15 24.25 7.90
CA LEU A 71 6.52 24.40 6.49
C LEU A 71 6.65 25.87 6.08
N GLY A 72 5.79 26.74 6.60
CA GLY A 72 5.87 28.19 6.38
C GLY A 72 7.17 28.79 6.92
N ALA A 73 7.55 28.43 8.15
CA ALA A 73 8.81 28.88 8.74
C ALA A 73 10.03 28.40 7.96
N LEU A 74 10.03 27.14 7.51
CA LEU A 74 11.11 26.56 6.71
C LEU A 74 11.17 27.16 5.29
N SER A 75 10.02 27.48 4.69
CA SER A 75 9.97 28.08 3.34
C SER A 75 10.58 29.49 3.28
N SER A 76 10.60 30.20 4.41
CA SER A 76 11.18 31.53 4.55
C SER A 76 12.65 31.50 5.03
N ALA A 77 13.20 30.31 5.29
CA ALA A 77 14.53 30.16 5.87
C ALA A 77 15.64 30.17 4.79
N PRO A 78 16.89 30.47 5.17
CA PRO A 78 18.03 30.48 4.25
C PRO A 78 18.31 29.11 3.58
N PRO A 79 19.17 29.08 2.55
CA PRO A 79 19.66 27.84 1.96
C PRO A 79 20.26 26.90 3.02
N GLY A 80 20.03 25.60 2.88
CA GLY A 80 20.45 24.58 3.88
C GLY A 80 19.35 24.22 4.89
N THR A 81 18.12 24.66 4.65
CA THR A 81 16.94 24.32 5.45
C THR A 81 16.74 22.79 5.54
N PRO A 82 16.44 22.24 6.73
CA PRO A 82 16.21 20.81 6.92
C PRO A 82 15.09 20.28 6.02
N ALA A 83 15.32 19.13 5.37
CA ALA A 83 14.27 18.43 4.64
C ALA A 83 13.17 17.94 5.60
N VAL A 84 11.93 17.92 5.12
CA VAL A 84 10.79 17.40 5.87
C VAL A 84 10.26 16.15 5.19
N ALA A 85 10.02 15.08 5.97
CA ALA A 85 9.36 13.88 5.49
C ALA A 85 8.08 13.61 6.31
N ALA A 86 6.95 13.46 5.62
CA ALA A 86 5.73 12.97 6.25
C ALA A 86 5.82 11.45 6.44
N ARG A 87 5.62 11.00 7.67
CA ARG A 87 5.62 9.59 8.05
C ARG A 87 4.23 9.15 8.48
N GLY A 88 3.61 8.30 7.66
CA GLY A 88 2.40 7.56 8.01
C GLY A 88 2.69 6.35 8.90
N ALA A 89 2.32 5.16 8.45
CA ALA A 89 2.60 3.89 9.16
C ALA A 89 4.07 3.42 9.07
N GLY A 90 4.93 4.15 8.33
CA GLY A 90 6.33 3.76 8.15
C GLY A 90 6.53 2.55 7.23
N HIS A 91 5.58 2.24 6.35
CA HIS A 91 5.59 1.07 5.47
C HIS A 91 6.36 1.27 4.15
N SER A 92 7.21 2.29 4.08
CA SER A 92 8.15 2.50 2.98
C SER A 92 9.20 1.38 2.94
N LEU A 93 9.79 1.16 1.76
CA LEU A 93 10.77 0.08 1.56
C LEU A 93 12.23 0.57 1.52
N HIS A 94 12.45 1.86 1.27
CA HIS A 94 13.79 2.39 0.98
C HIS A 94 14.00 3.82 1.45
N GLY A 95 13.44 4.18 2.61
CA GLY A 95 13.68 5.45 3.28
C GLY A 95 12.87 6.63 2.75
N GLN A 96 11.79 6.40 1.99
CA GLN A 96 10.94 7.47 1.46
C GLN A 96 10.29 8.32 2.56
N ALA A 97 9.94 7.71 3.70
CA ALA A 97 9.36 8.39 4.86
C ALA A 97 10.39 8.78 5.94
N GLN A 98 11.67 8.86 5.58
CA GLN A 98 12.77 9.22 6.49
C GLN A 98 13.44 10.50 6.00
N ALA A 99 13.93 11.34 6.93
CA ALA A 99 14.60 12.60 6.60
C ALA A 99 16.00 12.65 7.23
N ARG A 100 17.05 12.31 6.48
CA ARG A 100 18.44 12.37 6.99
C ARG A 100 18.78 13.79 7.40
N GLY A 101 19.11 14.00 8.67
CA GLY A 101 19.43 15.34 9.18
C GLY A 101 18.25 16.30 9.14
N GLY A 102 17.03 15.79 8.91
CA GLY A 102 15.82 16.58 8.68
C GLY A 102 14.78 16.39 9.77
N ILE A 103 13.54 16.77 9.47
CA ILE A 103 12.39 16.67 10.37
C ILE A 103 11.43 15.61 9.84
N VAL A 104 11.05 14.67 10.70
CA VAL A 104 10.01 13.68 10.38
C VAL A 104 8.69 14.12 11.02
N VAL A 105 7.64 14.30 10.21
CA VAL A 105 6.28 14.63 10.66
C VAL A 105 5.48 13.34 10.79
N GLU A 106 5.17 12.91 12.01
CA GLU A 106 4.39 11.69 12.28
C GLU A 106 2.89 11.98 12.08
N THR A 107 2.38 11.75 10.87
CA THR A 107 1.00 12.12 10.50
C THR A 107 -0.07 11.33 11.24
N ARG A 108 0.28 10.17 11.82
CA ARG A 108 -0.60 9.41 12.73
C ARG A 108 -1.01 10.18 13.99
N ALA A 109 -0.28 11.26 14.34
CA ALA A 109 -0.63 12.12 15.46
C ALA A 109 -1.78 13.09 15.15
N LEU A 110 -2.08 13.33 13.86
CA LEU A 110 -3.25 14.12 13.47
C LEU A 110 -4.54 13.46 13.97
N PRO A 111 -5.63 14.23 14.17
CA PRO A 111 -6.95 13.66 14.41
C PRO A 111 -7.29 12.59 13.36
N ARG A 112 -7.49 11.35 13.81
CA ARG A 112 -7.81 10.19 12.97
C ARG A 112 -9.32 10.04 12.74
N ALA A 113 -10.06 11.15 12.81
CA ALA A 113 -11.51 11.13 12.64
C ALA A 113 -11.88 10.60 11.25
N VAL A 114 -12.91 9.74 11.22
CA VAL A 114 -13.56 9.25 10.01
C VAL A 114 -15.02 9.68 10.13
N GLU A 115 -15.38 10.71 9.37
CA GLU A 115 -16.74 11.23 9.35
C GLU A 115 -17.48 10.71 8.14
N VAL A 116 -18.37 9.75 8.37
CA VAL A 116 -19.19 9.14 7.32
C VAL A 116 -20.42 10.00 7.03
N VAL A 117 -20.54 10.45 5.80
CA VAL A 117 -21.68 11.23 5.31
C VAL A 117 -22.48 10.37 4.33
N ALA A 118 -23.68 9.95 4.76
CA ALA A 118 -24.65 9.28 3.91
C ALA A 118 -25.78 10.25 3.53
N ARG A 119 -25.88 10.62 2.25
CA ARG A 119 -27.07 11.34 1.76
C ARG A 119 -28.24 10.37 1.61
N ARG A 120 -29.29 10.54 2.41
CA ARG A 120 -30.56 9.82 2.21
C ARG A 120 -31.25 10.37 0.95
N GLY A 121 -31.45 9.53 -0.08
CA GLY A 121 -32.39 9.83 -1.17
C GLY A 121 -31.93 9.50 -2.60
N ASP A 122 -30.63 9.51 -2.90
CA ASP A 122 -30.15 9.58 -4.29
C ASP A 122 -29.26 8.38 -4.69
N GLY A 123 -29.80 7.16 -4.73
CA GLY A 123 -29.06 5.99 -5.22
C GLY A 123 -27.66 5.80 -4.61
N ASP A 124 -26.81 5.01 -5.25
CA ASP A 124 -25.44 4.66 -4.78
C ASP A 124 -24.40 5.80 -4.99
N GLY A 125 -24.86 7.05 -5.17
CA GLY A 125 -24.08 8.13 -5.80
C GLY A 125 -23.57 9.25 -4.89
N GLY A 126 -23.91 9.27 -3.61
CA GLY A 126 -23.69 10.46 -2.77
C GLY A 126 -22.96 10.26 -1.44
N ALA A 127 -22.64 9.01 -1.07
CA ALA A 127 -22.00 8.72 0.21
C ALA A 127 -20.48 8.89 0.15
N TYR A 128 -19.89 9.48 1.18
CA TYR A 128 -18.45 9.64 1.30
C TYR A 128 -18.00 9.61 2.76
N ALA A 129 -16.71 9.41 2.99
CA ALA A 129 -16.06 9.62 4.28
C ALA A 129 -15.04 10.76 4.17
N ASP A 130 -15.08 11.70 5.10
CA ASP A 130 -13.99 12.64 5.34
C ASP A 130 -13.03 12.02 6.36
N VAL A 131 -11.78 11.82 5.94
CA VAL A 131 -10.81 11.01 6.68
C VAL A 131 -9.52 11.78 6.91
N GLY A 132 -9.06 11.82 8.17
CA GLY A 132 -7.73 12.32 8.50
C GLY A 132 -6.62 11.48 7.85
N ALA A 133 -5.63 12.10 7.23
CA ALA A 133 -4.63 11.41 6.42
C ALA A 133 -3.74 10.43 7.20
N GLY A 134 -3.66 10.59 8.53
CA GLY A 134 -2.96 9.68 9.45
C GLY A 134 -3.75 8.44 9.85
N ALA A 135 -5.05 8.36 9.53
CA ALA A 135 -5.87 7.18 9.80
C ALA A 135 -5.43 6.00 8.94
N LEU A 136 -5.54 4.79 9.49
CA LEU A 136 -5.33 3.54 8.77
C LEU A 136 -6.58 3.14 8.00
N TRP A 137 -6.40 2.45 6.87
CA TRP A 137 -7.53 1.92 6.11
C TRP A 137 -8.40 0.94 6.90
N VAL A 138 -7.83 0.19 7.87
CA VAL A 138 -8.64 -0.65 8.77
C VAL A 138 -9.57 0.18 9.67
N GLU A 139 -9.09 1.32 10.19
CA GLU A 139 -9.91 2.24 11.00
C GLU A 139 -11.03 2.87 10.13
N VAL A 140 -10.71 3.21 8.88
CA VAL A 140 -11.72 3.69 7.90
C VAL A 140 -12.77 2.64 7.60
N LEU A 141 -12.36 1.38 7.40
CA LEU A 141 -13.27 0.27 7.13
C LEU A 141 -14.23 0.06 8.31
N GLU A 142 -13.71 -0.02 9.54
CA GLU A 142 -14.53 -0.22 10.75
C GLU A 142 -15.61 0.86 10.91
N GLU A 143 -15.25 2.13 10.73
CA GLU A 143 -16.19 3.25 10.86
C GLU A 143 -17.24 3.25 9.74
N CYS A 144 -16.83 2.98 8.50
CA CYS A 144 -17.76 2.91 7.37
C CYS A 144 -18.75 1.75 7.52
N LEU A 145 -18.30 0.58 8.00
CA LEU A 145 -19.16 -0.59 8.19
C LEU A 145 -20.26 -0.36 9.23
N ARG A 146 -20.03 0.49 10.25
CA ARG A 146 -21.08 0.89 11.20
C ARG A 146 -22.24 1.65 10.53
N ALA A 147 -21.98 2.27 9.39
CA ALA A 147 -22.99 2.91 8.54
C ALA A 147 -23.50 2.01 7.40
N GLY A 148 -23.07 0.75 7.33
CA GLY A 148 -23.39 -0.18 6.22
C GLY A 148 -22.72 0.20 4.90
N LEU A 149 -21.61 0.96 4.97
CA LEU A 149 -20.89 1.49 3.83
C LEU A 149 -19.42 1.04 3.82
N ALA A 150 -18.73 1.19 2.69
CA ALA A 150 -17.31 0.90 2.58
C ALA A 150 -16.66 1.69 1.43
N PRO A 151 -15.35 2.01 1.49
CA PRO A 151 -14.56 2.36 0.33
C PRO A 151 -14.63 1.29 -0.77
N ARG A 152 -14.44 1.70 -2.02
CA ARG A 152 -14.59 0.82 -3.21
C ARG A 152 -13.27 0.19 -3.68
N SER A 153 -12.14 0.78 -3.31
CA SER A 153 -10.80 0.39 -3.75
C SER A 153 -9.86 0.32 -2.55
N TRP A 154 -9.03 -0.73 -2.51
CA TRP A 154 -8.28 -1.14 -1.32
C TRP A 154 -6.81 -1.38 -1.62
N THR A 155 -6.06 -1.66 -0.56
CA THR A 155 -4.74 -2.31 -0.58
C THR A 155 -4.86 -3.66 0.10
N ASP A 156 -4.03 -4.64 -0.26
CA ASP A 156 -4.11 -5.98 0.36
C ASP A 156 -3.87 -5.95 1.87
N TYR A 157 -3.04 -5.00 2.32
CA TYR A 157 -2.77 -4.76 3.73
C TYR A 157 -3.39 -3.44 4.19
N LEU A 158 -4.24 -3.50 5.22
CA LEU A 158 -5.06 -2.35 5.67
C LEU A 158 -4.40 -1.47 6.75
N HIS A 159 -3.26 -1.87 7.31
CA HIS A 159 -2.55 -1.06 8.31
C HIS A 159 -1.59 -0.05 7.65
N LEU A 160 -2.04 0.51 6.53
CA LEU A 160 -1.42 1.62 5.80
C LEU A 160 -2.24 2.88 6.01
N THR A 161 -1.58 4.03 6.11
CA THR A 161 -2.27 5.32 6.28
C THR A 161 -2.86 5.82 4.97
N VAL A 162 -4.02 6.47 5.02
CA VAL A 162 -4.68 7.10 3.86
C VAL A 162 -3.71 7.99 3.08
N GLY A 163 -3.08 8.97 3.73
CA GLY A 163 -2.15 9.88 3.05
C GLY A 163 -0.97 9.17 2.39
N GLY A 164 -0.45 8.11 3.01
CA GLY A 164 0.67 7.34 2.46
C GLY A 164 0.31 6.58 1.18
N THR A 165 -0.85 5.93 1.16
CA THR A 165 -1.33 5.19 -0.02
C THR A 165 -1.74 6.11 -1.17
N LEU A 166 -2.43 7.22 -0.87
CA LEU A 166 -2.81 8.23 -1.87
C LEU A 166 -1.59 8.96 -2.46
N SER A 167 -0.47 9.01 -1.74
CA SER A 167 0.79 9.54 -2.28
C SER A 167 1.49 8.57 -3.26
N ASN A 168 1.02 7.33 -3.41
CA ASN A 168 1.64 6.32 -4.29
C ASN A 168 0.65 5.84 -5.38
N GLY A 169 -0.48 5.27 -4.96
CA GLY A 169 -1.48 4.69 -5.86
C GLY A 169 -2.58 3.97 -5.08
N GLY A 170 -2.19 3.01 -4.25
CA GLY A 170 -3.12 2.15 -3.49
C GLY A 170 -3.85 1.18 -4.41
N ILE A 171 -3.32 -0.04 -4.52
CA ILE A 171 -3.77 -1.05 -5.50
C ILE A 171 -4.04 -2.35 -4.77
N SER A 172 -5.09 -3.02 -5.22
CA SER A 172 -5.48 -4.39 -4.89
C SER A 172 -6.42 -4.88 -6.00
N GLY A 173 -6.92 -6.11 -5.89
CA GLY A 173 -7.75 -6.76 -6.90
C GLY A 173 -9.07 -6.09 -7.24
N GLN A 174 -9.51 -5.00 -6.58
CA GLN A 174 -10.67 -4.21 -7.02
C GLN A 174 -10.32 -3.12 -8.04
N ALA A 175 -9.02 -2.84 -8.25
CA ALA A 175 -8.56 -1.73 -9.06
C ALA A 175 -8.90 -1.89 -10.55
N PHE A 176 -9.12 -3.10 -11.06
CA PHE A 176 -9.62 -3.28 -12.43
C PHE A 176 -11.02 -2.67 -12.59
N LYS A 177 -11.89 -2.79 -11.57
CA LYS A 177 -13.27 -2.33 -11.56
C LYS A 177 -13.41 -0.86 -11.16
N HIS A 178 -12.72 -0.45 -10.10
CA HIS A 178 -12.88 0.88 -9.50
C HIS A 178 -11.69 1.82 -9.71
N GLY A 179 -10.61 1.36 -10.33
CA GLY A 179 -9.33 2.07 -10.34
C GLY A 179 -8.61 1.99 -8.99
N PRO A 180 -7.35 2.44 -8.90
CA PRO A 180 -6.61 2.53 -7.64
C PRO A 180 -7.27 3.50 -6.65
N GLN A 181 -6.82 3.51 -5.39
CA GLN A 181 -7.32 4.43 -4.36
C GLN A 181 -7.22 5.89 -4.79
N ILE A 182 -6.14 6.28 -5.49
CA ILE A 182 -5.99 7.62 -6.05
C ILE A 182 -7.05 8.02 -7.09
N SER A 183 -7.77 7.04 -7.67
CA SER A 183 -8.93 7.28 -8.56
C SER A 183 -10.24 7.45 -7.81
N ASN A 184 -10.23 7.25 -6.50
CA ASN A 184 -11.39 7.26 -5.62
C ASN A 184 -11.20 8.33 -4.53
N VAL A 185 -10.95 9.57 -4.96
CA VAL A 185 -10.82 10.74 -4.08
C VAL A 185 -11.66 11.87 -4.67
N LEU A 186 -12.48 12.50 -3.82
CA LEU A 186 -13.34 13.61 -4.22
C LEU A 186 -12.71 14.97 -3.92
N GLU A 187 -11.95 15.07 -2.83
CA GLU A 187 -11.35 16.30 -2.32
C GLU A 187 -10.16 15.95 -1.40
N LEU A 188 -9.18 16.83 -1.33
CA LEU A 188 -8.05 16.77 -0.41
C LEU A 188 -7.90 18.09 0.35
N GLU A 189 -7.43 18.02 1.59
CA GLU A 189 -6.77 19.13 2.28
C GLU A 189 -5.26 18.83 2.29
N VAL A 190 -4.47 19.79 1.81
CA VAL A 190 -3.03 19.65 1.64
C VAL A 190 -2.34 20.86 2.24
N VAL A 191 -1.30 20.64 3.04
CA VAL A 191 -0.36 21.70 3.42
C VAL A 191 0.81 21.68 2.44
N THR A 192 0.95 22.74 1.64
CA THR A 192 2.00 22.84 0.62
C THR A 192 3.38 23.06 1.25
N GLY A 193 4.44 22.95 0.44
CA GLY A 193 5.81 23.25 0.88
C GLY A 193 6.03 24.70 1.34
N THR A 194 5.15 25.62 0.99
CA THR A 194 5.16 27.02 1.46
C THR A 194 4.39 27.22 2.76
N GLY A 195 3.79 26.17 3.32
CA GLY A 195 2.98 26.23 4.52
C GLY A 195 1.54 26.69 4.31
N GLU A 196 1.06 26.78 3.07
CA GLU A 196 -0.34 27.12 2.78
C GLU A 196 -1.23 25.88 2.95
N VAL A 197 -2.35 26.03 3.66
CA VAL A 197 -3.39 24.99 3.74
C VAL A 197 -4.36 25.19 2.58
N VAL A 198 -4.39 24.24 1.65
CA VAL A 198 -5.18 24.31 0.43
C VAL A 198 -6.17 23.15 0.38
N THR A 199 -7.44 23.45 0.15
CA THR A 199 -8.45 22.45 -0.21
C THR A 199 -8.51 22.34 -1.73
N CYS A 200 -8.21 21.16 -2.28
CA CYS A 200 -8.21 20.91 -3.72
C CYS A 200 -9.11 19.73 -4.12
N SER A 201 -9.62 19.77 -5.35
CA SER A 201 -10.50 18.78 -5.97
C SER A 201 -10.34 18.87 -7.50
N PRO A 202 -10.97 18.00 -8.29
CA PRO A 202 -10.96 18.13 -9.75
C PRO A 202 -11.48 19.48 -10.29
N THR A 203 -12.21 20.25 -9.48
CA THR A 203 -12.79 21.56 -9.87
C THR A 203 -12.26 22.74 -9.04
N ARG A 204 -11.33 22.50 -8.10
CA ARG A 204 -10.74 23.54 -7.24
C ARG A 204 -9.25 23.24 -7.07
N SER A 205 -8.37 24.14 -7.53
CA SER A 205 -6.92 23.90 -7.57
C SER A 205 -6.57 22.52 -8.17
N PRO A 206 -7.08 22.22 -9.38
CA PRO A 206 -6.97 20.88 -9.98
C PRO A 206 -5.50 20.47 -10.20
N GLU A 207 -4.61 21.42 -10.49
CA GLU A 207 -3.18 21.11 -10.66
C GLU A 207 -2.60 20.48 -9.39
N LEU A 208 -2.89 21.06 -8.22
CA LEU A 208 -2.44 20.52 -6.93
C LEU A 208 -3.11 19.18 -6.61
N PHE A 209 -4.41 19.05 -6.88
CA PHE A 209 -5.16 17.82 -6.64
C PHE A 209 -4.53 16.63 -7.37
N PHE A 210 -4.28 16.78 -8.68
CA PHE A 210 -3.70 15.71 -9.49
C PHE A 210 -2.20 15.53 -9.24
N ALA A 211 -1.45 16.59 -8.89
CA ALA A 211 -0.02 16.47 -8.57
C ALA A 211 0.21 15.66 -7.28
N VAL A 212 -0.64 15.84 -6.26
CA VAL A 212 -0.48 15.19 -4.96
C VAL A 212 -0.85 13.70 -5.00
N LEU A 213 -1.84 13.32 -5.80
CA LEU A 213 -2.26 11.92 -5.98
C LEU A 213 -1.21 11.13 -6.78
N GLY A 214 -0.54 10.17 -6.12
CA GLY A 214 0.64 9.51 -6.66
C GLY A 214 1.89 10.40 -6.68
N GLY A 215 1.83 11.57 -6.03
CA GLY A 215 2.88 12.60 -6.05
C GLY A 215 4.08 12.34 -5.13
N LEU A 216 4.16 11.17 -4.49
CA LEU A 216 5.27 10.75 -3.63
C LEU A 216 5.59 11.77 -2.50
N GLY A 217 4.57 12.49 -2.03
CA GLY A 217 4.71 13.53 -0.99
C GLY A 217 5.50 14.77 -1.41
N GLN A 218 5.73 14.98 -2.71
CA GLN A 218 6.60 16.06 -3.20
C GLN A 218 5.95 17.46 -3.19
N PHE A 219 4.63 17.52 -3.29
CA PHE A 219 3.90 18.78 -3.49
C PHE A 219 3.24 19.31 -2.21
N GLY A 220 3.28 18.52 -1.12
CA GLY A 220 2.70 18.87 0.16
C GLY A 220 2.35 17.64 1.00
N ILE A 221 1.86 17.91 2.22
CA ILE A 221 1.41 16.90 3.16
C ILE A 221 -0.12 16.87 3.13
N ILE A 222 -0.70 15.75 2.70
CA ILE A 222 -2.14 15.52 2.80
C ILE A 222 -2.51 15.45 4.30
N THR A 223 -3.50 16.23 4.72
CA THR A 223 -4.01 16.24 6.10
C THR A 223 -5.41 15.65 6.20
N ARG A 224 -6.22 15.78 5.14
CA ARG A 224 -7.56 15.16 5.03
C ARG A 224 -7.82 14.71 3.59
N ALA A 225 -8.58 13.62 3.43
CA ALA A 225 -9.09 13.17 2.14
C ALA A 225 -10.58 12.85 2.23
N ARG A 226 -11.34 13.17 1.18
CA ARG A 226 -12.72 12.77 1.00
C ARG A 226 -12.80 11.56 0.07
N ILE A 227 -13.25 10.42 0.60
CA ILE A 227 -13.27 9.13 -0.11
C ILE A 227 -14.72 8.75 -0.43
N PRO A 228 -15.08 8.42 -1.68
CA PRO A 228 -16.42 7.95 -2.03
C PRO A 228 -16.66 6.56 -1.44
N LEU A 229 -17.88 6.32 -0.97
CA LEU A 229 -18.30 5.05 -0.38
C LEU A 229 -19.32 4.35 -1.28
N GLN A 230 -19.49 3.06 -1.06
CA GLN A 230 -20.56 2.21 -1.62
C GLN A 230 -21.24 1.45 -0.50
N ALA A 231 -22.37 0.81 -0.79
CA ALA A 231 -22.95 -0.18 0.12
C ALA A 231 -21.94 -1.30 0.42
N ALA A 232 -21.74 -1.60 1.70
CA ALA A 232 -20.87 -2.69 2.10
C ALA A 232 -21.60 -4.03 1.94
N PRO A 233 -21.04 -5.01 1.21
CA PRO A 233 -21.58 -6.36 1.25
C PRO A 233 -21.32 -6.97 2.63
N PRO A 234 -22.27 -7.73 3.22
CA PRO A 234 -22.03 -8.44 4.48
C PRO A 234 -21.00 -9.57 4.31
N LYS A 235 -20.98 -10.23 3.14
CA LYS A 235 -20.18 -11.43 2.91
C LYS A 235 -19.47 -11.41 1.56
N VAL A 236 -18.47 -12.28 1.43
CA VAL A 236 -17.68 -12.48 0.22
C VAL A 236 -17.58 -13.95 -0.08
N ARG A 237 -17.88 -14.33 -1.33
CA ARG A 237 -17.52 -15.64 -1.86
C ARG A 237 -16.14 -15.55 -2.49
N TRP A 238 -15.15 -16.14 -1.82
CA TRP A 238 -13.74 -16.08 -2.18
C TRP A 238 -13.31 -17.40 -2.82
N VAL A 239 -12.64 -17.33 -3.97
CA VAL A 239 -12.25 -18.48 -4.78
C VAL A 239 -10.76 -18.45 -5.10
N ARG A 240 -10.13 -19.63 -5.00
CA ARG A 240 -8.76 -19.90 -5.49
C ARG A 240 -8.78 -21.04 -6.48
N ALA A 241 -8.22 -20.82 -7.66
CA ALA A 241 -8.17 -21.80 -8.75
C ALA A 241 -6.73 -21.96 -9.25
N PHE A 242 -6.24 -23.20 -9.32
CA PHE A 242 -4.85 -23.50 -9.64
C PHE A 242 -4.62 -23.87 -11.11
N TYR A 243 -3.48 -23.46 -11.66
CA TYR A 243 -3.07 -23.61 -13.05
C TYR A 243 -1.63 -24.13 -13.13
N ASP A 244 -1.30 -24.84 -14.19
CA ASP A 244 0.05 -25.31 -14.54
C ASP A 244 0.67 -24.54 -15.71
N SER A 245 -0.10 -23.65 -16.37
CA SER A 245 0.30 -22.85 -17.51
C SER A 245 0.12 -21.35 -17.25
N PHE A 246 1.19 -20.57 -17.44
CA PHE A 246 1.14 -19.11 -17.32
C PHE A 246 0.22 -18.46 -18.36
N GLU A 247 0.15 -19.04 -19.56
CA GLU A 247 -0.72 -18.55 -20.63
C GLU A 247 -2.20 -18.71 -20.25
N THR A 248 -2.57 -19.87 -19.72
CA THR A 248 -3.95 -20.14 -19.29
C THR A 248 -4.31 -19.29 -18.06
N PHE A 249 -3.37 -19.19 -17.11
CA PHE A 249 -3.49 -18.33 -15.92
C PHE A 249 -3.77 -16.86 -16.30
N THR A 250 -2.94 -16.25 -17.15
CA THR A 250 -3.10 -14.83 -17.52
C THR A 250 -4.33 -14.59 -18.39
N ARG A 251 -4.64 -15.48 -19.34
CA ARG A 251 -5.85 -15.40 -20.17
C ARG A 251 -7.13 -15.43 -19.30
N ASP A 252 -7.16 -16.28 -18.29
CA ASP A 252 -8.33 -16.41 -17.43
C ASP A 252 -8.44 -15.23 -16.43
N GLN A 253 -7.33 -14.65 -15.98
CA GLN A 253 -7.36 -13.36 -15.26
C GLN A 253 -7.91 -12.24 -16.15
N GLU A 254 -7.47 -12.16 -17.41
CA GLU A 254 -7.97 -11.18 -18.39
C GLU A 254 -9.48 -11.34 -18.64
N LEU A 255 -9.96 -12.59 -18.70
CA LEU A 255 -11.39 -12.88 -18.79
C LEU A 255 -12.14 -12.37 -17.55
N LEU A 256 -11.64 -12.64 -16.35
CA LEU A 256 -12.28 -12.20 -15.10
C LEU A 256 -12.40 -10.68 -15.01
N VAL A 257 -11.33 -9.94 -15.31
CA VAL A 257 -11.37 -8.47 -15.26
C VAL A 257 -12.24 -7.85 -16.36
N SER A 258 -12.60 -8.62 -17.38
CA SER A 258 -13.57 -8.19 -18.42
C SER A 258 -15.04 -8.30 -17.98
N MET A 259 -15.30 -8.86 -16.79
CA MET A 259 -16.65 -9.08 -16.23
C MET A 259 -16.88 -8.31 -14.92
N PRO A 260 -16.69 -6.97 -14.88
CA PRO A 260 -16.77 -6.17 -13.64
C PRO A 260 -18.16 -6.17 -13.00
N GLU A 261 -19.21 -6.56 -13.72
CA GLU A 261 -20.57 -6.71 -13.19
C GLU A 261 -20.77 -8.02 -12.41
N LEU A 262 -19.87 -8.99 -12.56
CA LEU A 262 -19.98 -10.33 -11.94
C LEU A 262 -18.90 -10.58 -10.88
N VAL A 263 -17.72 -9.98 -11.04
CA VAL A 263 -16.56 -10.21 -10.19
C VAL A 263 -16.14 -8.89 -9.55
N ASP A 264 -15.81 -8.92 -8.26
CA ASP A 264 -15.49 -7.72 -7.48
C ASP A 264 -14.02 -7.60 -7.11
N TYR A 265 -13.28 -8.72 -7.17
CA TYR A 265 -11.86 -8.79 -6.86
C TYR A 265 -11.18 -9.82 -7.76
N VAL A 266 -10.03 -9.48 -8.35
CA VAL A 266 -9.18 -10.40 -9.13
C VAL A 266 -7.71 -10.13 -8.83
N GLU A 267 -7.01 -11.14 -8.35
CA GLU A 267 -5.56 -11.20 -8.26
C GLU A 267 -5.02 -12.56 -8.72
N GLY A 268 -3.73 -12.78 -8.52
CA GLY A 268 -3.13 -14.08 -8.67
C GLY A 268 -1.68 -14.08 -8.22
N PHE A 269 -1.14 -15.28 -8.03
CA PHE A 269 0.22 -15.46 -7.55
C PHE A 269 0.87 -16.71 -8.13
N MET A 270 2.20 -16.71 -8.17
CA MET A 270 2.99 -17.89 -8.52
C MET A 270 3.16 -18.80 -7.31
N VAL A 271 3.03 -20.11 -7.55
CA VAL A 271 3.26 -21.18 -6.58
C VAL A 271 4.57 -21.87 -6.97
N LEU A 272 5.64 -21.54 -6.26
CA LEU A 272 7.02 -21.87 -6.59
C LEU A 272 7.53 -23.14 -5.89
N ASN A 273 6.97 -23.43 -4.72
CA ASN A 273 7.32 -24.53 -3.82
C ASN A 273 6.23 -24.70 -2.74
N GLU A 274 6.37 -25.73 -1.89
CA GLU A 274 5.43 -25.96 -0.78
C GLU A 274 5.31 -24.77 0.17
N HIS A 275 6.41 -24.05 0.42
CA HIS A 275 6.39 -22.90 1.33
C HIS A 275 5.50 -21.78 0.79
N SER A 276 5.62 -21.43 -0.50
CA SER A 276 4.77 -20.42 -1.16
C SER A 276 3.28 -20.80 -1.16
N LEU A 277 2.97 -22.10 -1.26
CA LEU A 277 1.59 -22.60 -1.18
C LEU A 277 1.03 -22.48 0.23
N ARG A 278 1.83 -22.84 1.25
CA ARG A 278 1.43 -22.73 2.66
C ARG A 278 1.28 -21.29 3.11
N SER A 279 2.24 -20.42 2.76
CA SER A 279 2.23 -19.01 3.16
C SER A 279 0.98 -18.30 2.63
N SER A 280 0.65 -18.52 1.35
CA SER A 280 -0.57 -17.96 0.75
C SER A 280 -1.84 -18.52 1.36
N SER A 281 -1.82 -19.73 1.95
CA SER A 281 -3.01 -20.39 2.52
C SER A 281 -3.35 -19.98 3.95
N VAL A 282 -2.45 -19.32 4.69
CA VAL A 282 -2.71 -18.91 6.09
C VAL A 282 -3.96 -18.07 6.21
N ALA A 283 -4.15 -17.14 5.28
CA ALA A 283 -5.29 -16.25 5.26
C ALA A 283 -6.55 -16.86 4.64
N PHE A 284 -6.46 -18.03 3.97
CA PHE A 284 -7.54 -18.67 3.22
C PHE A 284 -8.11 -19.86 4.00
N PRO A 285 -9.31 -19.73 4.61
CA PRO A 285 -9.81 -20.71 5.57
C PRO A 285 -10.31 -22.03 4.97
N ALA A 286 -10.29 -22.20 3.65
CA ALA A 286 -10.70 -23.46 3.03
C ALA A 286 -9.58 -24.52 3.10
N GLU A 287 -9.96 -25.80 3.19
CA GLU A 287 -9.02 -26.91 3.11
C GLU A 287 -8.51 -27.06 1.66
N VAL A 288 -7.25 -26.66 1.44
CA VAL A 288 -6.61 -26.72 0.11
C VAL A 288 -5.82 -28.02 -0.02
N ASN A 289 -6.44 -29.02 -0.66
CA ASN A 289 -5.83 -30.32 -0.96
C ASN A 289 -5.07 -30.32 -2.31
N PHE A 290 -4.28 -29.28 -2.55
CA PHE A 290 -3.43 -29.15 -3.74
C PHE A 290 -2.01 -29.60 -3.42
N ALA A 291 -1.59 -30.73 -3.99
CA ALA A 291 -0.26 -31.31 -3.79
C ALA A 291 0.51 -31.42 -5.13
N PRO A 292 0.95 -30.28 -5.69
CA PRO A 292 1.68 -30.28 -6.96
C PRO A 292 3.07 -30.92 -6.84
N ASP A 293 3.49 -31.63 -7.88
CA ASP A 293 4.88 -32.03 -8.07
C ASP A 293 5.67 -30.84 -8.61
N PHE A 294 6.57 -30.28 -7.79
CA PHE A 294 7.47 -29.18 -8.17
C PHE A 294 8.71 -29.65 -8.96
N GLY A 295 8.92 -30.96 -9.10
CA GLY A 295 10.15 -31.54 -9.63
C GLY A 295 11.28 -31.57 -8.60
N SER A 296 12.34 -32.34 -8.87
CA SER A 296 13.51 -32.40 -8.00
C SER A 296 14.49 -31.26 -8.28
N ASP A 297 15.06 -30.69 -7.22
CA ASP A 297 16.34 -29.99 -7.32
C ASP A 297 17.40 -31.03 -7.68
N GLY A 298 18.21 -30.80 -8.71
CA GLY A 298 19.16 -31.76 -9.29
C GLY A 298 20.31 -32.17 -8.36
N GLY A 299 20.01 -32.86 -7.26
CA GLY A 299 20.96 -33.48 -6.34
C GLY A 299 21.10 -34.97 -6.63
N GLY A 300 22.05 -35.32 -7.50
CA GLY A 300 22.57 -36.69 -7.64
C GLY A 300 21.88 -37.55 -8.71
N GLY A 301 22.51 -37.63 -9.88
CA GLY A 301 22.28 -38.71 -10.85
C GLY A 301 21.37 -38.37 -12.02
N GLY A 302 21.95 -37.83 -13.10
CA GLY A 302 21.57 -38.14 -14.48
C GLY A 302 20.08 -38.04 -14.86
N GLY A 303 19.45 -36.89 -14.65
CA GLY A 303 18.11 -36.60 -15.19
C GLY A 303 17.71 -35.15 -14.92
N GLY A 304 17.99 -34.25 -15.86
CA GLY A 304 17.67 -32.82 -15.76
C GLY A 304 16.18 -32.53 -15.86
N GLY A 305 15.42 -32.77 -14.79
CA GLY A 305 14.03 -32.32 -14.67
C GLY A 305 13.98 -30.79 -14.52
N LYS A 306 13.20 -30.11 -15.35
CA LYS A 306 12.92 -28.67 -15.16
C LYS A 306 12.05 -28.48 -13.91
N LYS A 307 12.45 -27.57 -13.02
CA LYS A 307 11.63 -27.08 -11.90
C LYS A 307 10.26 -26.64 -12.44
N LYS A 308 9.19 -27.21 -11.90
CA LYS A 308 7.81 -26.88 -12.29
C LYS A 308 7.29 -25.75 -11.41
N VAL A 309 6.52 -24.85 -11.99
CA VAL A 309 5.85 -23.76 -11.30
C VAL A 309 4.37 -23.79 -11.65
N TYR A 310 3.55 -23.55 -10.63
CA TYR A 310 2.11 -23.47 -10.76
C TYR A 310 1.66 -22.04 -10.47
N TYR A 311 0.40 -21.74 -10.73
CA TYR A 311 -0.17 -20.42 -10.56
C TYR A 311 -1.52 -20.56 -9.88
N CYS A 312 -1.94 -19.53 -9.14
CA CYS A 312 -3.25 -19.46 -8.54
C CYS A 312 -3.92 -18.16 -8.96
N VAL A 313 -5.08 -18.26 -9.62
CA VAL A 313 -5.99 -17.12 -9.73
C VAL A 313 -6.78 -17.04 -8.44
N GLU A 314 -6.85 -15.84 -7.89
CA GLU A 314 -7.67 -15.52 -6.73
C GLU A 314 -8.74 -14.53 -7.15
N PHE A 315 -10.02 -14.86 -6.99
CA PHE A 315 -11.10 -13.93 -7.28
C PHE A 315 -12.18 -13.97 -6.22
N ALA A 316 -12.98 -12.90 -6.13
CA ALA A 316 -14.08 -12.84 -5.18
C ALA A 316 -15.33 -12.18 -5.76
N VAL A 317 -16.47 -12.64 -5.26
CA VAL A 317 -17.81 -12.11 -5.57
C VAL A 317 -18.42 -11.60 -4.27
N HIS A 318 -18.86 -10.36 -4.25
CA HIS A 318 -19.55 -9.76 -3.11
C HIS A 318 -20.97 -10.31 -2.99
N ASP A 319 -21.34 -10.79 -1.80
CA ASP A 319 -22.67 -11.30 -1.52
C ASP A 319 -23.46 -10.29 -0.69
N PHE A 320 -24.47 -9.67 -1.32
CA PHE A 320 -25.41 -8.75 -0.70
C PHE A 320 -26.63 -9.43 -0.06
N GLN A 321 -26.69 -10.77 -0.09
CA GLN A 321 -27.77 -11.59 0.49
C GLN A 321 -29.17 -11.18 0.02
N ARG A 322 -29.31 -10.76 -1.24
CA ARG A 322 -30.61 -10.45 -1.85
C ARG A 322 -31.26 -11.75 -2.36
N GLN A 323 -32.60 -11.81 -2.31
CA GLN A 323 -33.38 -12.99 -2.71
C GLN A 323 -33.06 -13.54 -4.12
N ASP A 324 -32.52 -12.70 -5.02
CA ASP A 324 -32.23 -13.04 -6.42
C ASP A 324 -30.72 -13.09 -6.76
N SER A 325 -29.80 -12.86 -5.81
CA SER A 325 -28.35 -12.93 -6.05
C SER A 325 -27.71 -14.08 -5.28
N ALA A 326 -27.70 -15.28 -5.85
CA ALA A 326 -26.86 -16.35 -5.31
C ALA A 326 -25.42 -16.10 -5.77
N ALA A 327 -24.58 -15.50 -4.93
CA ALA A 327 -23.14 -15.36 -5.20
C ALA A 327 -22.50 -16.71 -5.61
N ASP A 328 -23.01 -17.81 -5.05
CA ASP A 328 -22.66 -19.18 -5.44
C ASP A 328 -22.94 -19.48 -6.93
N HIS A 329 -24.09 -19.03 -7.46
CA HIS A 329 -24.42 -19.22 -8.88
C HIS A 329 -23.50 -18.39 -9.78
N VAL A 330 -23.15 -17.17 -9.36
CA VAL A 330 -22.17 -16.35 -10.09
C VAL A 330 -20.80 -17.02 -10.08
N VAL A 331 -20.35 -17.56 -8.95
CA VAL A 331 -19.11 -18.32 -8.85
C VAL A 331 -19.14 -19.56 -9.74
N GLU A 332 -20.23 -20.30 -9.78
CA GLU A 332 -20.39 -21.48 -10.65
C GLU A 332 -20.32 -21.10 -12.13
N LEU A 333 -21.09 -20.07 -12.54
CA LEU A 333 -21.11 -19.56 -13.91
C LEU A 333 -19.75 -19.04 -14.36
N VAL A 334 -19.07 -18.25 -13.51
CA VAL A 334 -17.75 -17.71 -13.79
C VAL A 334 -16.72 -18.85 -13.86
N SER A 335 -16.68 -19.74 -12.86
CA SER A 335 -15.75 -20.88 -12.83
C SER A 335 -15.95 -21.86 -13.99
N GLY A 336 -17.18 -21.98 -14.50
CA GLY A 336 -17.49 -22.78 -15.68
C GLY A 336 -16.75 -22.30 -16.94
N LYS A 337 -16.47 -21.00 -17.05
CA LYS A 337 -15.77 -20.37 -18.18
C LYS A 337 -14.23 -20.45 -18.07
N LEU A 338 -13.71 -20.75 -16.89
CA LEU A 338 -12.27 -20.83 -16.63
C LEU A 338 -11.72 -22.23 -16.97
N SER A 339 -10.42 -22.29 -17.19
CA SER A 339 -9.62 -23.45 -17.61
C SER A 339 -8.56 -23.86 -16.59
N PHE A 340 -8.80 -23.59 -15.30
CA PHE A 340 -7.99 -24.11 -14.21
C PHE A 340 -8.00 -25.64 -14.18
N LEU A 341 -7.08 -26.22 -13.40
CA LEU A 341 -7.06 -27.65 -13.11
C LEU A 341 -8.34 -28.02 -12.33
N ARG A 342 -9.35 -28.58 -13.02
CA ARG A 342 -10.72 -28.78 -12.49
C ARG A 342 -10.85 -29.29 -11.04
N PRO A 343 -10.05 -30.26 -10.54
CA PRO A 343 -10.15 -30.69 -9.14
C PRO A 343 -9.54 -29.71 -8.12
N HIS A 344 -8.92 -28.63 -8.58
CA HIS A 344 -8.14 -27.68 -7.78
C HIS A 344 -8.70 -26.26 -7.90
N ALA A 345 -10.01 -26.13 -7.71
CA ALA A 345 -10.65 -24.87 -7.33
C ALA A 345 -11.31 -25.02 -5.96
N TYR A 346 -11.07 -24.04 -5.11
CA TYR A 346 -11.51 -24.02 -3.72
C TYR A 346 -12.28 -22.72 -3.50
N SER A 347 -13.41 -22.81 -2.80
CA SER A 347 -14.26 -21.65 -2.51
C SER A 347 -14.66 -21.65 -1.05
N VAL A 348 -14.69 -20.47 -0.45
CA VAL A 348 -15.14 -20.24 0.92
C VAL A 348 -15.96 -18.96 1.00
N GLU A 349 -16.86 -18.92 1.96
CA GLU A 349 -17.59 -17.71 2.33
C GLU A 349 -17.01 -17.14 3.62
N VAL A 350 -16.74 -15.84 3.61
CA VAL A 350 -16.20 -15.10 4.77
C VAL A 350 -16.93 -13.76 4.92
N ALA A 351 -16.82 -13.13 6.09
CA ALA A 351 -17.30 -11.76 6.25
C ALA A 351 -16.47 -10.80 5.39
N TYR A 352 -17.07 -9.71 4.92
CA TYR A 352 -16.36 -8.71 4.10
C TYR A 352 -15.16 -8.09 4.82
N PHE A 353 -15.29 -7.84 6.12
CA PHE A 353 -14.17 -7.37 6.95
C PHE A 353 -13.01 -8.36 6.97
N ASP A 354 -13.29 -9.64 7.21
CA ASP A 354 -12.26 -10.68 7.30
C ASP A 354 -11.54 -10.87 5.97
N PHE A 355 -12.27 -10.79 4.84
CA PHE A 355 -11.67 -10.82 3.51
C PHE A 355 -10.72 -9.64 3.28
N LEU A 356 -11.14 -8.41 3.58
CA LEU A 356 -10.29 -7.23 3.37
C LEU A 356 -9.11 -7.18 4.34
N ASN A 357 -9.28 -7.64 5.58
CA ASN A 357 -8.24 -7.64 6.61
C ASN A 357 -7.42 -8.94 6.63
N ARG A 358 -7.54 -9.80 5.61
CA ARG A 358 -6.96 -11.16 5.59
C ARG A 358 -5.45 -11.23 5.83
N VAL A 359 -4.69 -10.23 5.35
CA VAL A 359 -3.23 -10.15 5.52
C VAL A 359 -2.82 -9.87 6.98
N ARG A 360 -3.75 -9.41 7.83
CA ARG A 360 -3.48 -9.25 9.27
C ARG A 360 -3.12 -10.59 9.94
N MET A 361 -3.75 -11.68 9.52
CA MET A 361 -3.43 -13.02 10.03
C MET A 361 -2.01 -13.45 9.66
N GLU A 362 -1.55 -13.10 8.45
CA GLU A 362 -0.18 -13.35 8.01
C GLU A 362 0.82 -12.51 8.80
N GLU A 363 0.53 -11.22 9.02
CA GLU A 363 1.36 -10.35 9.87
C GLU A 363 1.54 -10.96 11.26
N GLU A 364 0.46 -11.35 11.93
CA GLU A 364 0.51 -11.90 13.28
C GLU A 364 1.30 -13.21 13.36
N SER A 365 1.11 -14.10 12.37
CA SER A 365 1.86 -15.35 12.23
C SER A 365 3.35 -15.12 12.00
N LEU A 366 3.72 -14.15 11.17
CA LEU A 366 5.12 -13.80 10.92
C LEU A 366 5.76 -13.12 12.14
N ARG A 367 5.02 -12.23 12.82
CA ARG A 367 5.49 -11.59 14.06
C ARG A 367 5.77 -12.62 15.16
N SER A 368 4.89 -13.60 15.36
CA SER A 368 5.10 -14.64 16.38
C SER A 368 6.33 -15.51 16.12
N ARG A 369 6.82 -15.52 14.88
CA ARG A 369 8.03 -16.24 14.44
C ARG A 369 9.25 -15.33 14.32
N GLY A 370 9.12 -14.02 14.57
CA GLY A 370 10.20 -13.04 14.38
C GLY A 370 10.55 -12.77 12.92
N LEU A 371 9.64 -13.06 11.99
CA LEU A 371 9.84 -12.95 10.53
C LEU A 371 9.17 -11.72 9.92
N TRP A 372 8.56 -10.85 10.73
CA TRP A 372 7.93 -9.61 10.26
C TRP A 372 8.86 -8.40 10.33
N ASP A 373 9.71 -8.28 11.34
CA ASP A 373 10.61 -7.12 11.49
C ASP A 373 12.00 -7.45 10.92
N VAL A 374 12.03 -7.93 9.67
CA VAL A 374 13.22 -8.34 8.89
C VAL A 374 13.42 -7.43 7.67
N PRO A 375 14.53 -7.51 6.92
CA PRO A 375 14.68 -6.80 5.65
C PRO A 375 13.65 -7.26 4.60
N HIS A 376 12.96 -6.31 3.96
CA HIS A 376 11.99 -6.57 2.88
C HIS A 376 12.47 -5.92 1.57
N PRO A 377 13.34 -6.58 0.79
CA PRO A 377 13.81 -6.09 -0.50
C PRO A 377 12.76 -6.28 -1.61
N TRP A 378 11.54 -5.79 -1.38
CA TRP A 378 10.42 -5.97 -2.31
C TRP A 378 10.65 -5.22 -3.63
N LEU A 379 10.32 -5.91 -4.73
CA LEU A 379 10.27 -5.33 -6.07
C LEU A 379 8.81 -5.22 -6.51
N ASN A 380 8.32 -4.00 -6.73
CA ASN A 380 6.96 -3.73 -7.22
C ASN A 380 7.08 -3.03 -8.57
N VAL A 381 6.52 -3.61 -9.63
CA VAL A 381 6.64 -3.10 -11.00
C VAL A 381 5.34 -3.27 -11.78
N PHE A 382 5.05 -2.32 -12.66
CA PHE A 382 4.03 -2.49 -13.70
C PHE A 382 4.70 -3.01 -14.97
N VAL A 383 4.20 -4.14 -15.47
CA VAL A 383 4.71 -4.78 -16.69
C VAL A 383 3.64 -4.66 -17.77
N PRO A 384 3.94 -4.14 -18.97
CA PRO A 384 3.00 -4.15 -20.09
C PRO A 384 2.56 -5.57 -20.42
N ARG A 385 1.29 -5.77 -20.78
CA ARG A 385 0.70 -7.09 -21.11
C ARG A 385 1.59 -7.94 -22.02
N HIS A 386 2.10 -7.36 -23.12
CA HIS A 386 2.93 -8.07 -24.09
C HIS A 386 4.30 -8.53 -23.54
N GLY A 387 4.75 -7.95 -22.43
CA GLY A 387 6.01 -8.29 -21.75
C GLY A 387 5.84 -9.24 -20.56
N ALA A 388 4.62 -9.56 -20.14
CA ALA A 388 4.37 -10.33 -18.91
C ALA A 388 5.02 -11.73 -18.93
N ALA A 389 4.92 -12.45 -20.05
CA ALA A 389 5.53 -13.76 -20.21
C ALA A 389 7.07 -13.70 -20.13
N GLY A 390 7.68 -12.76 -20.87
CA GLY A 390 9.13 -12.55 -20.84
C GLY A 390 9.64 -12.11 -19.46
N PHE A 391 8.88 -11.30 -18.73
CA PHE A 391 9.20 -10.93 -17.36
C PHE A 391 9.14 -12.13 -16.41
N LYS A 392 8.13 -12.99 -16.54
CA LYS A 392 8.04 -14.25 -15.81
C LYS A 392 9.21 -15.18 -16.12
N ASP A 393 9.65 -15.26 -17.38
CA ASP A 393 10.84 -16.04 -17.76
C ASP A 393 12.10 -15.48 -17.08
N LEU A 394 12.29 -14.17 -17.11
CA LEU A 394 13.41 -13.53 -16.43
C LEU A 394 13.41 -13.77 -14.91
N LEU A 395 12.25 -13.67 -14.24
CA LEU A 395 12.14 -13.99 -12.82
C LEU A 395 12.54 -15.44 -12.52
N MET A 396 12.07 -16.37 -13.36
CA MET A 396 12.41 -17.78 -13.24
C MET A 396 13.91 -18.04 -13.38
N ASP A 397 14.54 -17.42 -14.37
CA ASP A 397 15.96 -17.62 -14.70
C ASP A 397 16.91 -16.88 -13.75
N THR A 398 16.42 -15.90 -12.98
CA THR A 398 17.26 -15.07 -12.11
C THR A 398 16.98 -15.27 -10.62
N VAL A 399 15.83 -14.82 -10.14
CA VAL A 399 15.47 -14.80 -8.72
C VAL A 399 15.10 -16.21 -8.25
N ILE A 400 14.27 -16.92 -9.02
CA ILE A 400 13.76 -18.23 -8.60
C ILE A 400 14.79 -19.35 -8.81
N ALA A 401 15.62 -19.26 -9.85
CA ALA A 401 16.68 -20.23 -10.14
C ALA A 401 17.73 -20.33 -9.03
N ARG A 402 17.92 -19.27 -8.22
CA ARG A 402 18.84 -19.29 -7.08
C ARG A 402 18.39 -20.19 -5.93
N GLY A 403 17.08 -20.47 -5.84
CA GLY A 403 16.50 -21.40 -4.87
C GLY A 403 16.32 -20.84 -3.45
N ASP A 404 16.74 -19.60 -3.19
CA ASP A 404 16.69 -18.92 -1.89
C ASP A 404 15.56 -17.88 -1.76
N PHE A 405 14.68 -17.79 -2.76
CA PHE A 405 13.57 -16.85 -2.74
C PHE A 405 12.48 -17.26 -1.72
N GLU A 406 12.14 -16.32 -0.84
CA GLU A 406 11.03 -16.42 0.11
C GLU A 406 10.05 -15.26 -0.07
N GLY A 407 8.75 -15.57 -0.06
CA GLY A 407 7.66 -14.60 -0.17
C GLY A 407 6.69 -14.89 -1.32
N PRO A 408 5.57 -14.16 -1.42
CA PRO A 408 4.65 -14.26 -2.53
C PRO A 408 5.19 -13.54 -3.78
N VAL A 409 4.85 -14.05 -4.96
CA VAL A 409 5.00 -13.33 -6.24
C VAL A 409 3.62 -13.07 -6.80
N LEU A 410 3.10 -11.86 -6.58
CA LEU A 410 1.80 -11.44 -7.08
C LEU A 410 1.88 -11.03 -8.54
N ILE A 411 0.95 -11.52 -9.36
CA ILE A 411 0.82 -11.20 -10.78
C ILE A 411 -0.66 -11.13 -11.12
N TYR A 412 -1.13 -9.95 -11.54
CA TYR A 412 -2.51 -9.76 -11.98
C TYR A 412 -2.66 -8.56 -12.93
N PRO A 413 -3.63 -8.59 -13.84
CA PRO A 413 -3.84 -7.51 -14.80
C PRO A 413 -4.54 -6.31 -14.16
N LEU A 414 -4.18 -5.11 -14.63
CA LEU A 414 -4.88 -3.86 -14.36
C LEU A 414 -5.34 -3.24 -15.68
N LEU A 415 -6.52 -2.63 -15.67
CA LEU A 415 -7.04 -1.91 -16.84
C LEU A 415 -6.51 -0.48 -16.83
N THR A 416 -5.80 -0.08 -17.89
CA THR A 416 -5.24 1.27 -18.00
C THR A 416 -6.31 2.36 -17.95
N ASP A 417 -7.50 2.08 -18.44
CA ASP A 417 -8.62 3.04 -18.43
C ASP A 417 -9.12 3.31 -17.01
N SER A 418 -9.10 2.28 -16.15
CA SER A 418 -9.42 2.42 -14.72
C SER A 418 -8.38 3.25 -13.97
N VAL A 419 -7.14 3.31 -14.47
CA VAL A 419 -6.06 4.16 -13.94
C VAL A 419 -6.12 5.58 -14.53
N ARG A 420 -6.49 5.74 -15.81
CA ARG A 420 -6.49 7.02 -16.55
C ARG A 420 -7.69 7.92 -16.29
N LYS A 421 -8.82 7.38 -15.80
CA LYS A 421 -10.04 8.16 -15.47
C LYS A 421 -9.77 9.34 -14.51
N THR A 422 -8.67 9.31 -13.76
CA THR A 422 -8.17 10.43 -12.95
C THR A 422 -7.81 11.66 -13.78
N ASN A 423 -7.17 11.51 -14.94
CA ASN A 423 -6.55 12.63 -15.65
C ASN A 423 -7.44 13.33 -16.68
N THR A 424 -8.52 12.71 -17.17
CA THR A 424 -9.25 13.21 -18.36
C THR A 424 -10.46 14.08 -18.08
N ARG A 425 -11.03 14.07 -16.86
CA ARG A 425 -12.17 14.96 -16.54
C ARG A 425 -11.79 16.44 -16.48
N GLY A 426 -10.50 16.78 -16.34
CA GLY A 426 -10.01 18.17 -16.38
C GLY A 426 -9.81 18.74 -17.79
N GLN A 427 -9.84 17.92 -18.86
CA GLN A 427 -9.56 18.38 -20.23
C GLN A 427 -10.79 18.44 -21.15
N GLN A 428 -11.92 17.82 -20.80
CA GLN A 428 -13.10 17.79 -21.69
C GLN A 428 -14.08 18.96 -21.54
N GLU A 429 -13.93 19.85 -20.54
CA GLU A 429 -14.83 21.01 -20.37
C GLU A 429 -14.24 22.36 -20.83
N GLY A 430 -13.04 22.38 -21.42
CA GLY A 430 -12.29 23.62 -21.72
C GLY A 430 -12.03 23.92 -23.20
N GLY A 431 -12.82 23.41 -24.16
CA GLY A 431 -12.46 23.47 -25.58
C GLY A 431 -13.61 23.55 -26.58
N GLY A 432 -14.72 24.19 -26.22
CA GLY A 432 -15.86 24.45 -27.12
C GLY A 432 -15.89 25.88 -27.65
N GLY A 433 -14.74 26.44 -28.04
CA GLY A 433 -14.64 27.79 -28.61
C GLY A 433 -14.55 27.72 -30.13
N SER A 434 -15.69 27.87 -30.80
CA SER A 434 -15.76 28.13 -32.24
C SER A 434 -14.96 29.38 -32.60
N MET A 435 -14.06 29.28 -33.57
CA MET A 435 -13.81 30.37 -34.52
C MET A 435 -13.40 29.79 -35.87
N ARG A 436 -13.97 30.43 -36.90
CA ARG A 436 -13.77 30.22 -38.33
C ARG A 436 -12.34 30.52 -38.77
#